data_AF-A0A257H8P5-F1
#
_entry.id   AF-A0A257H8P5-F1
#
_cell.length_a   1.000
_cell.length_b   1.000
_cell.length_c   1.000
_cell.angle_alpha   90.00
_cell.angle_beta   90.00
_cell.angle_gamma   90.00
#
_symmetry.space_group_name_H-M   'P 1'
#
loop_
_entity.id
_entity.type
_entity.pdbx_description
1 polymer ?
#
loop_
_entity_poly.entity_id
_entity_poly.type
_entity_poly.pdbx_seq_one_letter_code
_entity_poly.pdbx_strand_id
1 'polypeptide(L)'
;MGKERSAALGAKESLLQWVHHEVAQLPHPCLPLVAALVVAQPELPDWLSAALMAELGQHMDLRTMSPAAEALLKIVLLADSQHLDSAQEEMRAHRLLLHTLSLNEQVDIALDFMTRMAQRIATLAGIARPAAT
;
A
#
# COMPACT_ATOMS: atom_id res chain seq x y z
N MET A 1 19.41 3.74 27.43
CA MET A 1 18.35 4.50 26.71
C MET A 1 18.80 5.28 25.47
N GLY A 2 20.10 5.62 25.28
CA GLY A 2 20.53 6.39 24.08
C GLY A 2 20.70 5.59 22.78
N LYS A 3 21.14 4.32 22.86
CA LYS A 3 21.44 3.50 21.66
C LYS A 3 20.18 3.01 20.92
N GLU A 4 19.14 2.62 21.65
CA GLU A 4 17.87 2.14 21.07
C GLU A 4 17.10 3.26 20.36
N ARG A 5 17.10 4.48 20.91
CA ARG A 5 16.50 5.65 20.27
C ARG A 5 17.23 6.05 18.99
N SER A 6 18.57 5.94 18.97
CA SER A 6 19.37 6.21 17.78
C SER A 6 19.15 5.17 16.68
N ALA A 7 19.02 3.89 17.03
CA ALA A 7 18.72 2.82 16.07
C ALA A 7 17.32 2.94 15.47
N ALA A 8 16.30 3.23 16.30
CA ALA A 8 14.93 3.43 15.84
C ALA A 8 14.80 4.63 14.89
N LEU A 9 15.52 5.72 15.17
CA LEU A 9 15.55 6.89 14.28
C LEU A 9 16.19 6.57 12.93
N GLY A 10 17.31 5.84 12.93
CA GLY A 10 17.98 5.41 11.69
C GLY A 10 17.14 4.44 10.85
N ALA A 11 16.39 3.54 11.49
CA ALA A 11 15.45 2.66 10.80
C ALA A 11 14.31 3.44 10.14
N LYS A 12 13.76 4.44 10.84
CA LYS A 12 12.71 5.33 10.30
C LYS A 12 13.21 6.09 9.07
N GLU A 13 14.39 6.69 9.15
CA GLU A 13 14.98 7.44 8.03
C GLU A 13 15.28 6.54 6.83
N SER A 14 15.83 5.34 7.07
CA SER A 14 16.06 4.33 6.02
C SER A 14 14.77 3.89 5.33
N LEU A 15 13.66 3.74 6.08
CA LEU A 15 12.38 3.41 5.48
C LEU A 15 11.83 4.55 4.64
N LEU A 16 11.93 5.80 5.12
CA LEU A 16 11.46 6.97 4.37
C LEU A 16 12.24 7.18 3.06
N GLN A 17 13.56 7.01 3.08
CA GLN A 17 14.39 7.06 1.87
C GLN A 17 13.99 5.97 0.87
N TRP A 18 13.70 4.76 1.35
CA TRP A 18 13.23 3.66 0.51
C TRP A 18 11.85 3.97 -0.09
N VAL A 19 10.90 4.48 0.70
CA VAL A 19 9.57 4.89 0.21
C VAL A 19 9.69 5.92 -0.90
N HIS A 20 10.49 6.97 -0.71
CA HIS A 20 10.72 7.98 -1.72
C HIS A 20 11.26 7.39 -3.04
N HIS A 21 12.26 6.51 -2.94
CA HIS A 21 12.86 5.86 -4.10
C HIS A 21 11.88 4.95 -4.86
N GLU A 22 11.08 4.15 -4.15
CA GLU A 22 10.16 3.21 -4.77
C GLU A 22 8.94 3.89 -5.37
N VAL A 23 8.37 4.90 -4.68
CA VAL A 23 7.23 5.65 -5.20
C VAL A 23 7.59 6.37 -6.50
N ALA A 24 8.79 6.96 -6.57
CA ALA A 24 9.28 7.60 -7.79
C ALA A 24 9.43 6.66 -8.99
N GLN A 25 9.49 5.34 -8.76
CA GLN A 25 9.60 4.32 -9.82
C GLN A 25 8.25 3.70 -10.20
N LEU A 26 7.18 4.00 -9.47
CA LEU A 26 5.87 3.44 -9.79
C LEU A 26 5.34 4.03 -11.10
N PRO A 27 4.82 3.19 -12.02
CA PRO A 27 4.10 3.71 -13.17
C PRO A 27 2.92 4.57 -12.72
N HIS A 28 2.70 5.69 -13.40
CA HIS A 28 1.67 6.67 -13.00
C HIS A 28 0.26 6.05 -12.77
N PRO A 29 -0.21 5.08 -13.57
CA PRO A 29 -1.50 4.41 -13.32
C PRO A 29 -1.58 3.63 -11.99
N CYS A 30 -0.44 3.25 -11.40
CA CYS A 30 -0.37 2.48 -10.16
C CYS A 30 -0.49 3.37 -8.92
N LEU A 31 -0.09 4.65 -9.00
CA LEU A 31 -0.10 5.60 -7.89
C LEU A 31 -1.46 5.68 -7.18
N PRO A 32 -2.61 5.85 -7.87
CA PRO A 32 -3.90 5.91 -7.19
C PRO A 32 -4.30 4.56 -6.56
N LEU A 33 -3.84 3.44 -7.11
CA LEU A 33 -4.09 2.10 -6.54
C LEU A 33 -3.29 1.90 -5.25
N VAL A 34 -2.01 2.31 -5.24
CA VAL A 34 -1.18 2.29 -4.02
C VAL A 34 -1.77 3.21 -2.96
N ALA A 35 -2.23 4.41 -3.31
CA ALA A 35 -2.93 5.29 -2.37
C ALA A 35 -4.15 4.60 -1.74
N ALA A 36 -5.01 3.96 -2.55
CA ALA A 36 -6.15 3.20 -2.05
C ALA A 36 -5.72 2.07 -1.11
N LEU A 37 -4.68 1.32 -1.45
CA LEU A 37 -4.16 0.24 -0.60
C LEU A 37 -3.62 0.80 0.72
N VAL A 38 -2.88 1.91 0.73
CA VAL A 38 -2.37 2.50 1.98
C VAL A 38 -3.52 2.99 2.87
N VAL A 39 -4.57 3.61 2.31
CA VAL A 39 -5.77 3.99 3.09
C VAL A 39 -6.45 2.77 3.69
N ALA A 40 -6.47 1.65 2.97
CA ALA A 40 -7.11 0.42 3.41
C ALA A 40 -6.37 -0.33 4.54
N GLN A 41 -5.22 0.15 5.00
CA GLN A 41 -4.40 -0.51 6.02
C GLN A 41 -4.47 0.25 7.35
N PRO A 42 -5.41 -0.09 8.26
CA PRO A 42 -5.55 0.61 9.54
C PRO A 42 -4.37 0.36 10.50
N GLU A 43 -3.59 -0.70 10.28
CA GLU A 43 -2.43 -1.04 11.13
C GLU A 43 -1.16 -0.28 10.76
N LEU A 44 -1.17 0.45 9.64
CA LEU A 44 -0.03 1.24 9.19
C LEU A 44 0.15 2.44 10.13
N PRO A 45 1.36 2.66 10.70
CA PRO A 45 1.58 3.79 11.59
C PRO A 45 1.26 5.13 10.91
N ASP A 46 0.57 6.04 11.60
CA ASP A 46 0.13 7.34 11.07
C ASP A 46 1.24 8.11 10.37
N TRP A 47 2.44 8.13 10.94
CA TRP A 47 3.58 8.84 10.36
C TRP A 47 4.02 8.25 9.00
N LEU A 48 3.88 6.94 8.81
CA LEU A 48 4.27 6.25 7.60
C LEU A 48 3.17 6.40 6.53
N SER A 49 1.90 6.26 6.93
CA SER A 49 0.76 6.57 6.07
C SER A 49 0.83 8.02 5.57
N ALA A 50 1.06 8.99 6.45
CA ALA A 50 1.22 10.39 6.08
C ALA A 50 2.41 10.63 5.14
N ALA A 51 3.55 9.97 5.37
CA ALA A 51 4.71 10.09 4.48
C ALA A 51 4.44 9.50 3.09
N LEU A 52 3.78 8.34 3.01
CA LEU A 52 3.37 7.72 1.76
C LEU A 52 2.40 8.61 0.99
N MET A 53 1.37 9.15 1.64
CA MET A 53 0.41 10.05 1.01
C MET A 53 1.07 11.36 0.55
N ALA A 54 1.99 11.91 1.35
CA ALA A 54 2.72 13.11 0.96
C ALA A 54 3.62 12.85 -0.26
N GLU A 55 4.27 11.69 -0.33
CA GLU A 55 5.10 11.32 -1.47
C GLU A 55 4.25 11.05 -2.71
N LEU A 56 3.19 10.23 -2.61
CA LEU A 56 2.26 9.98 -3.71
C LEU A 56 1.63 11.28 -4.25
N GLY A 57 1.30 12.22 -3.36
CA GLY A 57 0.75 13.53 -3.73
C GLY A 57 1.70 14.45 -4.50
N GLN A 58 3.01 14.16 -4.51
CA GLN A 58 3.96 14.86 -5.38
C GLN A 58 3.85 14.38 -6.84
N HIS A 59 3.34 13.17 -7.06
CA HIS A 59 3.30 12.52 -8.37
C HIS A 59 1.87 12.41 -8.96
N MET A 60 0.83 12.66 -8.17
CA MET A 60 -0.57 12.66 -8.61
C MET A 60 -1.46 13.63 -7.79
N ASP A 61 -2.58 14.05 -8.36
CA ASP A 61 -3.61 14.80 -7.62
C ASP A 61 -4.46 13.85 -6.78
N LEU A 62 -4.21 13.83 -5.46
CA LEU A 62 -4.96 13.00 -4.50
C LEU A 62 -6.36 13.55 -4.18
N ARG A 63 -6.74 14.74 -4.66
CA ARG A 63 -8.09 15.30 -4.41
C ARG A 63 -9.17 14.55 -5.17
N THR A 64 -8.79 13.82 -6.23
CA THR A 64 -9.70 13.02 -7.04
C THR A 64 -9.30 11.55 -6.96
N MET A 65 -10.17 10.74 -6.34
CA MET A 65 -9.98 9.30 -6.32
C MET A 65 -10.42 8.73 -7.67
N SER A 66 -9.53 7.99 -8.34
CA SER A 66 -9.90 7.33 -9.60
C SER A 66 -10.93 6.22 -9.35
N PRO A 67 -11.82 5.90 -10.32
CA PRO A 67 -12.77 4.81 -10.18
C PRO A 67 -12.11 3.45 -9.87
N ALA A 68 -10.90 3.23 -10.38
CA ALA A 68 -10.13 2.03 -10.12
C ALA A 68 -9.62 1.96 -8.67
N ALA A 69 -9.12 3.08 -8.15
CA ALA A 69 -8.70 3.19 -6.75
C ALA A 69 -9.88 3.00 -5.79
N GLU A 70 -11.03 3.58 -6.11
CA GLU A 70 -12.26 3.36 -5.33
C GLU A 70 -12.68 1.88 -5.32
N ALA A 71 -12.68 1.25 -6.50
CA ALA A 71 -13.04 -0.17 -6.61
C ALA A 71 -12.07 -1.06 -5.83
N LEU A 72 -10.76 -0.79 -5.90
CA LEU A 72 -9.76 -1.54 -5.15
C LEU A 72 -9.94 -1.35 -3.64
N LEU A 73 -10.16 -0.11 -3.18
CA LEU A 73 -10.44 0.19 -1.78
C LEU A 73 -11.66 -0.59 -1.28
N LYS A 74 -12.77 -0.55 -2.04
CA LYS A 74 -13.99 -1.29 -1.69
C LYS A 74 -13.76 -2.79 -1.64
N ILE A 75 -13.02 -3.37 -2.59
CA ILE A 75 -12.66 -4.79 -2.56
C ILE A 75 -11.92 -5.13 -1.27
N VAL A 76 -10.93 -4.33 -0.86
CA VAL A 76 -10.16 -4.61 0.35
C VAL A 76 -11.02 -4.48 1.60
N LEU A 77 -11.82 -3.42 1.73
CA LEU A 77 -12.70 -3.22 2.88
C LEU A 77 -13.77 -4.33 3.01
N LEU A 78 -14.32 -4.78 1.87
CA LEU A 78 -15.30 -5.88 1.85
C LEU A 78 -14.65 -7.25 2.05
N ALA A 79 -13.36 -7.41 1.72
CA ALA A 79 -12.63 -8.66 1.95
C ALA A 79 -12.48 -9.01 3.43
N ASP A 80 -12.63 -8.05 4.35
CA ASP A 80 -12.69 -8.31 5.79
C ASP A 80 -14.08 -8.77 6.25
N SER A 81 -15.11 -8.61 5.40
CA SER A 81 -16.52 -8.90 5.70
C SER A 81 -16.99 -10.26 5.12
N GLN A 82 -16.11 -11.26 5.09
CA GLN A 82 -16.17 -12.52 4.30
C GLN A 82 -17.43 -13.42 4.43
N HIS A 83 -18.41 -13.02 5.24
CA HIS A 83 -19.56 -13.84 5.61
C HIS A 83 -20.91 -13.31 5.10
N LEU A 84 -20.92 -12.29 4.23
CA LEU A 84 -22.14 -11.73 3.66
C LEU A 84 -22.19 -11.97 2.15
N ASP A 85 -23.20 -12.70 1.67
CA ASP A 85 -23.41 -12.96 0.23
C ASP A 85 -23.47 -11.65 -0.59
N SER A 86 -24.06 -10.60 -0.01
CA SER A 86 -24.09 -9.25 -0.61
C SER A 86 -22.70 -8.65 -0.80
N ALA A 87 -21.78 -8.86 0.15
CA ALA A 87 -20.40 -8.37 0.04
C ALA A 87 -19.66 -9.09 -1.10
N GLN A 88 -19.94 -10.38 -1.32
CA GLN A 88 -19.32 -11.12 -2.42
C GLN A 88 -19.80 -10.64 -3.79
N GLU A 89 -21.08 -10.33 -3.95
CA GLU A 89 -21.63 -9.77 -5.20
C GLU A 89 -21.06 -8.39 -5.50
N GLU A 90 -20.97 -7.51 -4.50
CA GLU A 90 -20.38 -6.18 -4.64
C GLU A 90 -18.88 -6.25 -4.98
N MET A 91 -18.13 -7.14 -4.33
CA MET A 91 -16.72 -7.39 -4.68
C MET A 91 -16.57 -7.87 -6.12
N ARG A 92 -17.47 -8.73 -6.63
CA ARG A 92 -17.43 -9.19 -8.03
C ARG A 92 -17.65 -8.03 -9.00
N ALA A 93 -18.59 -7.13 -8.71
CA ALA A 93 -18.83 -5.95 -9.53
C ALA A 93 -17.60 -5.04 -9.61
N HIS A 94 -16.92 -4.80 -8.48
CA HIS A 94 -15.69 -4.01 -8.44
C HIS A 94 -14.52 -4.69 -9.15
N ARG A 95 -14.37 -6.02 -9.04
CA ARG A 95 -13.36 -6.76 -9.80
C ARG A 95 -13.61 -6.68 -11.31
N LEU A 96 -14.88 -6.75 -11.74
CA LEU A 96 -15.24 -6.59 -13.15
C LEU A 96 -14.88 -5.19 -13.67
N LEU A 97 -15.06 -4.15 -12.85
CA LEU A 97 -14.64 -2.79 -13.21
C LEU A 97 -13.11 -2.71 -13.42
N LEU A 98 -12.32 -3.24 -12.50
CA LEU A 98 -10.85 -3.27 -12.64
C LEU A 98 -10.40 -4.02 -13.89
N HIS A 99 -11.03 -5.16 -14.18
CA HIS A 99 -10.76 -5.91 -15.40
C HIS A 99 -11.15 -5.11 -16.65
N THR A 100 -12.30 -4.45 -16.66
CA THR A 100 -12.80 -3.68 -17.82
C THR A 100 -11.88 -2.49 -18.12
N LEU A 101 -11.33 -1.87 -17.07
CA LEU A 101 -10.33 -0.80 -17.20
C LEU A 101 -8.95 -1.31 -17.62
N SER A 102 -8.77 -2.63 -17.77
CA SER A 102 -7.49 -3.27 -18.12
C SER A 102 -6.36 -2.93 -17.15
N LEU A 103 -6.68 -2.80 -15.86
CA LEU A 103 -5.74 -2.37 -14.82
C LEU A 103 -5.14 -3.53 -13.99
N ASN A 104 -5.32 -4.78 -14.43
CA ASN A 104 -4.88 -5.96 -13.66
C ASN A 104 -3.37 -5.92 -13.40
N GLU A 105 -2.55 -5.59 -14.41
CA GLU A 105 -1.10 -5.45 -14.25
C GLU A 105 -0.75 -4.34 -13.25
N GLN A 106 -1.46 -3.22 -13.28
CA GLN A 106 -1.22 -2.09 -12.37
C GLN A 106 -1.63 -2.45 -10.93
N VAL A 107 -2.68 -3.25 -10.76
CA VAL A 107 -3.06 -3.80 -9.46
C VAL A 107 -1.97 -4.74 -8.94
N ASP A 108 -1.43 -5.62 -9.78
CA ASP A 108 -0.33 -6.52 -9.39
C ASP A 108 0.92 -5.73 -8.97
N ILE A 109 1.29 -4.69 -9.72
CA ILE A 109 2.42 -3.80 -9.37
C ILE A 109 2.17 -3.08 -8.04
N ALA A 110 0.95 -2.61 -7.80
CA ALA A 110 0.59 -1.93 -6.55
C ALA A 110 0.64 -2.89 -5.34
N LEU A 111 0.19 -4.14 -5.51
CA LEU A 111 0.27 -5.18 -4.49
C LEU A 111 1.72 -5.61 -4.21
N ASP A 112 2.54 -5.71 -5.25
CA ASP A 112 3.98 -6.00 -5.12
C ASP A 112 4.70 -4.90 -4.34
N PHE A 113 4.38 -3.62 -4.60
CA PHE A 113 4.90 -2.50 -3.82
C PHE A 113 4.54 -2.64 -2.33
N MET A 114 3.27 -2.91 -2.01
CA MET A 114 2.82 -3.10 -0.61
C MET A 114 3.53 -4.28 0.06
N THR A 115 3.76 -5.36 -0.69
CA THR A 115 4.48 -6.55 -0.21
C THR A 115 5.94 -6.24 0.10
N ARG A 116 6.66 -5.54 -0.80
CA ARG A 116 8.04 -5.12 -0.56
C ARG A 116 8.14 -4.16 0.63
N MET A 117 7.17 -3.27 0.81
CA MET A 117 7.10 -2.39 1.96
C MET A 117 6.94 -3.16 3.26
N ALA A 118 6.01 -4.11 3.32
CA ALA A 118 5.81 -4.96 4.49
C ALA A 118 7.08 -5.76 4.85
N GLN A 119 7.76 -6.32 3.85
CA GLN A 119 9.04 -7.03 4.03
C GLN A 119 10.13 -6.09 4.57
N ARG A 120 10.21 -4.86 4.08
CA ARG A 120 11.18 -3.86 4.54
C ARG A 120 10.93 -3.48 6.00
N ILE A 121 9.68 -3.25 6.37
CA ILE A 121 9.28 -2.98 7.76
C ILE A 121 9.65 -4.16 8.66
N ALA A 122 9.33 -5.39 8.25
CA ALA A 122 9.66 -6.59 9.02
C ALA A 122 11.18 -6.77 9.21
N THR A 123 11.98 -6.45 8.19
CA THR A 123 13.45 -6.49 8.25
C THR A 123 13.98 -5.45 9.24
N LEU A 124 13.49 -4.21 9.16
CA LEU A 124 13.92 -3.11 10.04
C LEU A 124 13.47 -3.29 11.50
N ALA A 125 12.32 -3.93 11.70
CA ALA A 125 11.83 -4.30 13.03
C ALA A 125 12.54 -5.53 13.62
N GLY A 126 13.43 -6.20 12.86
CA GLY A 126 14.09 -7.43 13.30
C GLY A 126 13.16 -8.64 13.41
N ILE A 127 11.98 -8.58 12.77
CA ILE A 127 10.96 -9.64 12.79
C ILE A 127 11.27 -10.71 11.74
N ALA A 128 12.05 -10.39 10.71
CA ALA A 128 12.51 -11.35 9.72
C ALA A 128 13.53 -12.34 10.32
N ARG A 129 13.10 -13.56 10.64
CA ARG A 129 14.01 -14.70 10.80
C ARG A 129 14.79 -14.88 9.48
N PRO A 130 16.11 -15.10 9.51
CA PRO A 130 16.81 -15.54 8.30
C PRO A 130 16.12 -16.82 7.80
N ALA A 131 15.77 -16.85 6.51
CA ALA A 131 15.37 -18.08 5.87
C ALA A 131 16.48 -19.12 6.14
N ALA A 132 16.12 -20.19 6.82
CA ALA A 132 17.03 -21.31 7.03
C ALA A 132 17.51 -21.77 5.65
N THR A 133 18.83 -21.79 5.48
CA THR A 133 19.52 -22.33 4.32
C THR A 133 19.49 -23.86 4.37
#